data_AF-S6W5Z7-F1
#
_entry.id   AF-S6W5Z7-F1
#
_cell.length_a   1.000
_cell.length_b   1.000
_cell.length_c   1.000
_cell.angle_alpha   90.00
_cell.angle_beta   90.00
_cell.angle_gamma   90.00
#
_symmetry.space_group_name_H-M   'P 1'
#
loop_
_entity.id
_entity.type
_entity.pdbx_description
1 polymer ?
#
loop_
_entity_poly.entity_id
_entity_poly.type
_entity_poly.pdbx_seq_one_letter_code
_entity_poly.pdbx_strand_id
1 'polypeptide(L)' 'MSIESIVDFSEASTDAEHYRPAPEKVFKGDPAQTIYNHYNSPCGQMSAGVWNGEPGQWQ' A
#
# COMPACT_ATOMS: atom_id res chain seq x y z
N MET A 1 28.65 9.97 -2.36
CA MET A 1 27.21 10.05 -2.04
C MET A 1 27.06 9.63 -0.60
N SER A 2 26.39 10.45 0.21
CA SER A 2 26.03 10.16 1.60
C SER A 2 24.51 10.07 1.69
N ILE A 3 24.01 9.19 2.55
CA ILE A 3 22.58 9.11 2.87
C ILE A 3 22.29 10.16 3.93
N GLU A 4 21.32 11.05 3.68
CA GLU A 4 20.98 12.15 4.58
C GLU A 4 19.83 11.80 5.53
N SER A 5 18.91 10.93 5.13
CA SER A 5 17.77 10.49 5.94
C SER A 5 17.34 9.07 5.61
N ILE A 6 16.77 8.39 6.61
CA ILE A 6 16.19 7.05 6.50
C ILE A 6 14.79 7.12 7.10
N VAL A 7 13.81 6.51 6.42
CA VAL A 7 12.46 6.34 6.94
C VAL A 7 12.34 4.89 7.42
N ASP A 8 12.11 4.71 8.73
CA ASP A 8 11.89 3.40 9.33
C ASP A 8 10.38 3.10 9.39
N PHE A 9 9.94 2.07 8.66
CA PHE A 9 8.53 1.69 8.63
C PHE A 9 8.05 1.04 9.93
N SER A 10 8.96 0.53 10.77
CA SER A 10 8.58 -0.05 12.06
C SER A 10 8.10 1.01 13.07
N GLU A 11 8.48 2.27 12.88
CA GLU A 11 8.05 3.41 13.70
C GLU A 11 6.84 4.14 13.09
N ALA A 12 6.41 3.77 11.88
CA ALA A 12 5.33 4.45 11.18
C ALA A 12 3.95 4.06 11.77
N SER A 13 3.15 5.07 12.14
CA SER A 13 1.81 4.90 12.70
C SER A 13 0.70 5.26 11.70
N THR A 14 0.93 5.03 10.41
CA THR A 14 -0.04 5.38 9.37
C THR A 14 -1.27 4.49 9.42
N ASP A 15 -2.44 5.08 9.28
CA ASP A 15 -3.70 4.34 9.28
C ASP A 15 -3.79 3.37 8.11
N ALA A 16 -4.54 2.29 8.33
CA ALA A 16 -4.83 1.30 7.32
C ALA A 16 -5.88 1.84 6.33
N GLU A 17 -5.53 1.85 5.04
CA GLU A 17 -6.48 2.06 3.96
C GLU A 17 -6.97 0.71 3.43
N HIS A 18 -8.29 0.54 3.34
CA HIS A 18 -8.90 -0.68 2.85
C HIS A 18 -9.43 -0.48 1.44
N TYR A 19 -9.02 -1.37 0.53
CA TYR A 19 -9.45 -1.34 -0.86
C TYR A 19 -9.99 -2.71 -1.28
N ARG A 20 -10.98 -2.68 -2.16
CA ARG A 20 -11.47 -3.85 -2.89
C ARG A 20 -11.57 -3.50 -4.37
N PRO A 21 -11.11 -4.38 -5.28
CA PRO A 21 -11.45 -4.27 -6.69
C PRO A 21 -12.97 -4.19 -6.87
N ALA A 22 -13.41 -3.48 -7.91
CA ALA A 22 -14.83 -3.41 -8.23
C ALA A 22 -15.38 -4.83 -8.47
N PRO A 23 -16.58 -5.20 -7.96
CA PRO A 23 -17.08 -6.58 -8.00
C PRO A 23 -17.08 -7.20 -9.41
N GLU A 24 -17.38 -6.40 -10.44
CA GLU A 24 -17.41 -6.81 -11.84
C GLU A 24 -16.03 -7.15 -12.44
N LYS A 25 -14.94 -6.76 -11.76
CA LYS A 25 -13.56 -7.04 -12.14
C LYS A 25 -12.99 -8.26 -11.44
N VAL A 26 -13.69 -8.82 -10.46
CA VAL A 26 -13.24 -9.99 -9.69
C VAL A 26 -13.68 -11.26 -10.40
N PHE A 27 -12.72 -12.09 -10.78
CA PHE A 27 -12.98 -13.38 -11.39
C PHE A 27 -13.15 -14.49 -10.35
N LYS A 28 -12.41 -14.42 -9.23
CA LYS A 28 -12.42 -15.45 -8.18
C LYS A 28 -11.90 -14.92 -6.83
N GLY A 29 -12.50 -15.39 -5.73
CA GLY A 29 -12.08 -15.06 -4.36
C GLY A 29 -12.62 -13.72 -3.87
N ASP A 30 -12.12 -13.27 -2.71
CA ASP A 30 -12.35 -11.92 -2.16
C ASP A 30 -10.99 -11.22 -2.01
N PRO A 31 -10.47 -10.57 -3.07
CA PRO A 31 -9.15 -9.93 -3.07
C PRO A 31 -9.17 -8.61 -2.29
N ALA A 32 -9.51 -8.67 -1.00
CA ALA A 32 -9.44 -7.54 -0.09
C ALA A 32 -7.98 -7.09 0.10
N GLN A 33 -7.76 -5.78 0.12
CA GLN A 33 -6.42 -5.20 0.23
C GLN A 33 -6.35 -4.26 1.43
N THR A 34 -5.21 -4.27 2.10
CA THR A 34 -4.87 -3.32 3.16
C THR A 34 -3.56 -2.63 2.82
N ILE A 35 -3.57 -1.31 2.83
CA ILE A 35 -2.45 -0.45 2.45
C ILE A 35 -2.05 0.40 3.65
N TYR A 36 -0.76 0.48 3.93
CA TYR A 36 -0.15 1.40 4.89
C TYR A 36 0.85 2.28 4.16
N ASN A 37 0.44 3.51 3.79
CA ASN A 37 1.28 4.44 3.03
C ASN A 37 2.22 5.23 3.95
N HIS A 38 3.35 4.63 4.32
CA HIS A 38 4.29 5.19 5.30
C HIS A 38 5.05 6.45 4.86
N TYR A 39 5.21 6.67 3.56
CA TYR A 39 5.97 7.81 3.07
C TYR A 39 5.42 8.32 1.74
N ASN A 40 5.35 9.65 1.61
CA ASN A 40 5.16 10.34 0.35
C ASN A 40 6.28 11.37 0.19
N SER A 41 6.91 11.41 -0.98
CA SER A 41 7.94 12.41 -1.24
C SER A 41 7.35 13.82 -1.26
N PRO A 42 8.09 14.85 -0.83
CA PRO A 42 7.61 16.23 -0.87
C PRO A 42 7.22 16.71 -2.27
N CYS A 43 7.81 16.11 -3.32
CA CYS A 43 7.45 16.40 -4.71
C CYS A 43 6.22 15.63 -5.23
N GLY A 44 5.64 14.73 -4.42
CA GLY A 44 4.44 13.95 -4.75
C GLY A 44 4.62 12.88 -5.82
N GLN A 45 5.87 12.57 -6.22
CA GLN A 45 6.15 11.63 -7.31
C GLN A 45 6.47 10.21 -6.83
N MET A 46 6.70 10.02 -5.53
CA MET A 46 7.03 8.73 -4.95
C MET A 46 6.25 8.50 -3.67
N SER A 47 5.68 7.31 -3.54
CA SER A 47 5.11 6.80 -2.31
C SER A 47 5.75 5.46 -1.98
N ALA A 48 5.90 5.16 -0.69
CA ALA A 48 6.44 3.89 -0.23
C ALA A 48 5.72 3.44 1.03
N GLY A 49 5.45 2.15 1.15
CA GLY A 49 4.64 1.61 2.24
C GLY A 49 4.53 0.10 2.19
N VAL A 50 3.61 -0.44 3.00
CA VAL A 50 3.31 -1.87 3.05
C VAL A 50 1.96 -2.12 2.38
N TRP A 51 1.91 -3.16 1.54
CA TRP A 51 0.68 -3.63 0.90
C TRP A 51 0.47 -5.11 1.23
N ASN A 52 -0.74 -5.44 1.65
CA ASN A 52 -1.18 -6.82 1.86
C ASN A 52 -2.45 -7.06 1.04
N GLY A 53 -2.50 -8.18 0.34
CA GLY A 53 -3.66 -8.63 -0.43
C GLY A 53 -4.08 -10.03 -0.05
N GLU A 54 -5.37 -10.22 0.21
CA GLU A 54 -5.98 -11.53 0.37
C GLU A 54 -6.00 -12.31 -0.97
N PRO A 55 -5.98 -13.66 -0.95
CA PRO A 55 -5.99 -14.46 -2.16
C PRO A 55 -7.22 -14.20 -3.06
N GLY A 56 -6.97 -13.92 -4.34
CA GLY A 56 -8.02 -13.74 -5.35
C GLY A 56 -7.48 -13.52 -6.75
N GLN A 57 -8.37 -13.32 -7.72
CA GLN A 57 -8.05 -13.07 -9.13
C GLN A 57 -8.94 -11.94 -9.68
N TRP A 58 -8.34 -10.91 -10.28
CA TRP A 58 -9.04 -9.74 -10.83
C TRP A 58 -8.24 -9.06 -11.97
N GLN A 59 -8.85 -8.14 -12.72
CA GLN A 59 -8.24 -7.35 -13.81
C GLN A 59 -8.51 -5.85 -13.70
#